data_AF-A0A7S0IPC8-F1
#
_entry.id   AF-A0A7S0IPC8-F1
#
_cell.length_a   1.000
_cell.length_b   1.000
_cell.length_c   1.000
_cell.angle_alpha   90.00
_cell.angle_beta   90.00
_cell.angle_gamma   90.00
#
_symmetry.space_group_name_H-M   'P 1'
#
loop_
_entity.id
_entity.type
_entity.pdbx_description
1 polymer ?
#
loop_
_entity_poly.entity_id
_entity_poly.type
_entity_poly.pdbx_seq_one_letter_code
_entity_poly.pdbx_strand_id
1 'polypeptide(L)'
;ADLRERVPRKRKPLPPGVGADEVDLAMAARLLSLPARLGAHPRLGGELHLGLGRFGAYVRLDGGADGAEAVTASLSRNLSLFNVTLDEAVALIERKLARPKRPVRDGREQRARPTPKPSRS
;
A
#
# COMPACT_ATOMS: atom_id res chain seq x y z
N ALA A 1 28.55 30.22 12.33
CA ALA A 1 27.83 29.09 12.97
C ALA A 1 26.67 28.70 12.06
N ASP A 2 26.89 27.75 11.16
CA ASP A 2 25.90 27.35 10.15
C ASP A 2 25.02 26.23 10.76
N LEU A 3 23.96 26.64 11.47
CA LEU A 3 22.93 25.74 11.96
C LEU A 3 22.07 25.26 10.79
N ARG A 4 22.64 24.38 9.96
CA ARG A 4 21.86 23.52 9.07
C ARG A 4 21.24 22.43 9.93
N GLU A 5 20.19 22.78 10.66
CA GLU A 5 19.26 21.76 11.15
C GLU A 5 18.85 20.93 9.94
N ARG A 6 19.28 19.67 9.92
CA ARG A 6 18.91 18.73 8.87
C ARG A 6 17.45 18.36 9.09
N VAL A 7 16.54 19.23 8.65
CA VAL A 7 15.11 18.93 8.66
C VAL A 7 14.92 17.67 7.80
N PRO A 8 14.42 16.56 8.38
CA PRO A 8 14.20 15.34 7.63
C PRO A 8 13.18 15.61 6.53
N ARG A 9 13.60 15.41 5.28
CA ARG A 9 12.75 15.66 4.11
C ARG A 9 11.63 14.63 4.07
N LYS A 10 10.38 15.08 4.18
CA LYS A 10 9.22 14.23 3.93
C LYS A 10 9.19 13.85 2.45
N ARG A 11 9.09 12.56 2.16
CA ARG A 11 9.05 12.01 0.80
C ARG A 11 7.89 11.04 0.70
N LYS A 12 7.23 11.04 -0.45
CA LYS A 12 6.15 10.11 -0.78
C LYS A 12 6.33 9.64 -2.21
N PRO A 13 6.00 8.37 -2.50
CA PRO A 13 6.03 7.87 -3.87
C PRO A 13 4.96 8.58 -4.70
N LEU A 14 5.16 8.63 -6.02
CA LEU A 14 4.11 9.06 -6.94
C LEU A 14 3.09 7.93 -7.14
N PRO A 15 1.81 8.27 -7.37
CA PRO A 15 0.81 7.28 -7.78
C PRO A 15 1.22 6.57 -9.08
N PRO A 16 0.80 5.31 -9.27
CA PRO A 16 1.12 4.59 -10.50
C PRO A 16 0.48 5.30 -11.72
N GLY A 17 1.29 5.52 -12.75
CA GLY A 17 0.84 6.14 -14.01
C GLY A 17 0.89 7.67 -14.03
N VAL A 18 1.25 8.34 -12.92
CA VAL A 18 1.43 9.79 -12.87
C VAL A 18 2.88 10.14 -13.18
N GLY A 19 3.09 10.93 -14.25
CA GLY A 19 4.39 11.49 -14.62
C GLY A 19 4.86 12.58 -13.66
N ALA A 20 6.17 12.85 -13.57
CA ALA A 20 6.69 13.89 -12.67
C ALA A 20 6.25 15.31 -13.08
N ASP A 21 6.00 15.49 -14.38
CA ASP A 21 5.50 16.69 -15.05
C ASP A 21 3.99 16.91 -14.84
N GLU A 22 3.24 15.85 -14.54
CA GLU A 22 1.81 15.91 -14.24
C GLU A 22 1.53 16.29 -12.77
N VAL A 23 2.58 16.42 -11.95
CA VAL A 23 2.44 16.74 -10.51
C VAL A 23 2.34 18.24 -10.28
N ASP A 24 1.12 18.69 -9.96
CA ASP A 24 0.88 20.05 -9.49
C ASP A 24 1.12 20.20 -7.98
N LEU A 25 1.15 21.46 -7.52
CA LEU A 25 1.35 21.80 -6.11
C LEU A 25 0.27 21.19 -5.20
N ALA A 26 -0.99 21.16 -5.68
CA ALA A 26 -2.12 20.65 -4.92
C ALA A 26 -1.98 19.14 -4.66
N MET A 27 -1.66 18.36 -5.69
CA MET A 27 -1.41 16.93 -5.58
C MET A 27 -0.17 16.64 -4.74
N ALA A 28 0.92 17.41 -4.91
CA ALA A 28 2.13 17.26 -4.10
C ALA A 28 1.84 17.45 -2.60
N ALA A 29 1.10 18.50 -2.24
CA ALA A 29 0.69 18.75 -0.86
C ALA A 29 -0.15 17.60 -0.29
N ARG A 30 -1.13 17.10 -1.06
CA ARG A 30 -1.97 15.98 -0.65
C ARG A 30 -1.18 14.69 -0.44
N LEU A 31 -0.24 14.39 -1.33
CA LEU A 31 0.63 13.21 -1.19
C LEU A 31 1.47 13.30 0.08
N LEU A 32 2.10 14.45 0.33
CA LEU A 32 2.94 14.68 1.52
C LEU A 32 2.18 14.57 2.85
N SER A 33 0.88 14.80 2.85
CA SER A 33 0.01 14.64 4.03
C SER A 33 -0.37 13.19 4.35
N LEU A 34 -0.04 12.22 3.49
CA LEU A 34 -0.32 10.81 3.78
C LEU A 34 0.51 10.31 4.99
N PRO A 35 0.00 9.33 5.78
CA PRO A 35 -1.25 8.61 5.60
C PRO A 35 -2.48 9.42 6.02
N ALA A 36 -3.55 9.35 5.23
CA ALA A 36 -4.82 10.02 5.55
C ALA A 36 -5.66 9.14 6.49
N ARG A 37 -6.18 9.71 7.57
CA ARG A 37 -7.04 9.03 8.53
C ARG A 37 -8.49 9.05 8.04
N LEU A 38 -9.14 7.89 7.95
CA LEU A 38 -10.54 7.75 7.56
C LEU A 38 -11.48 7.64 8.76
N GLY A 39 -11.03 7.05 9.86
CA GLY A 39 -11.82 6.83 11.07
C GLY A 39 -11.72 5.39 11.58
N ALA A 40 -12.48 5.08 12.63
CA ALA A 40 -12.46 3.76 13.25
C ALA A 40 -13.35 2.75 12.52
N HIS A 41 -12.93 1.49 12.51
CA HIS A 41 -13.71 0.37 11.98
C HIS A 41 -14.87 0.04 12.94
N PRO A 42 -16.13 -0.02 12.47
CA PRO A 42 -17.31 -0.13 13.35
C PRO A 42 -17.36 -1.41 14.20
N ARG A 43 -16.81 -2.52 13.68
CA ARG A 43 -16.75 -3.82 14.39
C ARG A 43 -15.45 -4.13 15.14
N LEU A 44 -14.33 -3.56 14.69
CA LEU A 44 -13.00 -3.95 15.18
C LEU A 44 -12.37 -2.85 16.05
N GLY A 45 -12.97 -1.66 16.08
CA GLY A 45 -12.52 -0.50 16.83
C GLY A 45 -11.19 0.12 16.37
N GLY A 46 -10.43 -0.54 15.49
CA GLY A 46 -9.14 -0.05 15.00
C GLY A 46 -9.27 1.10 14.00
N GLU A 47 -8.27 1.98 13.97
CA GLU A 47 -8.23 3.13 13.06
C GLU A 47 -7.86 2.72 11.63
N LEU A 48 -8.59 3.26 10.65
CA LEU A 48 -8.36 3.05 9.23
C LEU A 48 -7.57 4.21 8.62
N HIS A 49 -6.47 3.85 7.98
CA HIS A 49 -5.51 4.74 7.36
C HIS A 49 -5.37 4.44 5.87
N LEU A 50 -5.37 5.47 5.03
CA LEU A 50 -5.04 5.40 3.61
C LEU A 50 -3.59 5.76 3.39
N GLY A 51 -2.89 4.93 2.63
CA GLY A 51 -1.49 5.15 2.28
C GLY A 51 -1.19 4.75 0.84
N LEU A 52 0.03 5.08 0.41
CA LEU A 52 0.57 4.73 -0.89
C LEU A 52 1.85 3.92 -0.70
N GLY A 53 1.87 2.70 -1.23
CA GLY A 53 2.99 1.75 -1.08
C GLY A 53 3.47 1.20 -2.42
N ARG A 54 4.37 0.20 -2.36
CA ARG A 54 4.99 -0.44 -3.55
C ARG A 54 3.96 -0.93 -4.59
N PHE A 55 2.82 -1.42 -4.13
CA PHE A 55 1.78 -2.00 -4.98
C PHE A 55 0.64 -1.02 -5.32
N GLY A 56 0.81 0.26 -4.99
CA GLY A 56 -0.23 1.28 -5.13
C GLY A 56 -0.90 1.62 -3.80
N ALA A 57 -2.06 2.24 -3.89
CA ALA A 57 -2.80 2.72 -2.74
C ALA A 57 -3.34 1.54 -1.89
N TYR A 58 -3.32 1.70 -0.57
CA TYR A 58 -3.81 0.70 0.37
C TYR A 58 -4.59 1.33 1.53
N VAL A 59 -5.50 0.55 2.09
CA VAL A 59 -6.11 0.78 3.40
C VAL A 59 -5.37 -0.08 4.41
N ARG A 60 -5.04 0.50 5.56
CA ARG A 60 -4.48 -0.19 6.71
C ARG A 60 -5.38 0.03 7.90
N LEU A 61 -5.80 -1.06 8.53
CA LEU A 61 -6.38 -1.09 9.85
C LEU A 61 -5.23 -1.21 10.85
N ASP A 62 -5.07 -0.22 11.72
CA ASP A 62 -4.22 -0.35 12.89
C ASP A 62 -4.92 -1.20 13.97
N GLY A 63 -4.12 -1.88 14.80
CA GLY A 63 -4.64 -2.85 15.77
C GLY A 63 -5.74 -2.24 16.65
N GLY A 64 -6.87 -2.94 16.76
CA GLY A 64 -8.06 -2.45 17.44
C GLY A 64 -8.06 -2.75 18.94
N ALA A 65 -8.90 -2.03 19.69
CA ALA A 65 -9.09 -2.23 21.13
C ALA A 65 -9.53 -3.66 21.48
N ASP A 66 -10.23 -4.33 20.56
CA ASP A 66 -10.72 -5.70 20.73
C ASP A 66 -9.67 -6.79 20.38
N GLY A 67 -8.39 -6.41 20.30
CA GLY A 67 -7.31 -7.34 19.94
C GLY A 67 -7.24 -7.67 18.44
N ALA A 68 -7.90 -6.87 17.60
CA ALA A 68 -7.86 -7.04 16.15
C ALA A 68 -6.41 -6.84 15.63
N GLU A 69 -5.90 -7.80 14.86
CA GLU A 69 -4.59 -7.69 14.22
C GLU A 69 -4.55 -6.53 13.20
N ALA A 70 -3.36 -5.93 13.04
CA ALA A 70 -3.15 -4.94 11.99
C ALA A 70 -3.30 -5.58 10.61
N VAL A 71 -4.24 -5.08 9.81
CA VAL A 71 -4.58 -5.66 8.50
C VAL A 71 -4.36 -4.62 7.42
N THR A 72 -3.77 -5.03 6.30
CA THR A 72 -3.60 -4.16 5.13
C THR A 72 -4.31 -4.76 3.92
N ALA A 73 -5.13 -3.96 3.27
CA ALA A 73 -5.83 -4.28 2.04
C ALA A 73 -5.47 -3.28 0.93
N SER A 74 -5.14 -3.80 -0.25
CA SER A 74 -4.88 -2.95 -1.43
C SER A 74 -6.21 -2.39 -1.96
N LEU A 75 -6.18 -1.13 -2.43
CA LEU A 75 -7.32 -0.54 -3.12
C LEU A 75 -7.54 -1.26 -4.47
N SER A 76 -8.81 -1.32 -4.88
CA SER A 76 -9.18 -1.81 -6.21
C SER A 76 -8.89 -0.73 -7.26
N ARG A 77 -8.69 -1.09 -8.53
CA ARG A 77 -8.35 -0.13 -9.61
C ARG A 77 -9.38 0.99 -9.79
N ASN A 78 -10.62 0.76 -9.38
CA ASN A 78 -11.72 1.72 -9.50
C ASN A 78 -11.73 2.76 -8.37
N LEU A 79 -10.95 2.53 -7.31
CA LEU A 79 -10.91 3.39 -6.12
C LEU A 79 -9.64 4.22 -6.15
N SER A 80 -9.81 5.54 -6.19
CA SER A 80 -8.71 6.50 -6.10
C SER A 80 -8.36 6.79 -4.65
N LEU A 81 -7.07 6.94 -4.36
CA LEU A 81 -6.54 7.31 -3.04
C LEU A 81 -7.25 8.51 -2.40
N PHE A 82 -7.78 9.41 -3.24
CA PHE A 82 -8.40 10.67 -2.82
C PHE A 82 -9.91 10.60 -2.63
N ASN A 83 -10.57 9.55 -3.11
CA ASN A 83 -12.03 9.45 -3.16
C ASN A 83 -12.59 8.24 -2.39
N VAL A 84 -11.75 7.51 -1.65
CA VAL A 84 -12.20 6.36 -0.86
C VAL A 84 -12.94 6.82 0.38
N THR A 85 -14.12 6.24 0.58
CA THR A 85 -14.97 6.45 1.76
C THR A 85 -14.65 5.45 2.88
N LEU A 86 -15.11 5.75 4.10
CA LEU A 86 -14.95 4.85 5.25
C LEU A 86 -15.61 3.49 5.00
N ASP A 87 -16.82 3.47 4.44
CA ASP A 87 -17.57 2.24 4.18
C ASP A 87 -16.85 1.32 3.17
N GLU A 88 -16.29 1.91 2.11
CA GLU A 88 -15.48 1.16 1.14
C GLU A 88 -14.19 0.62 1.77
N ALA A 89 -13.56 1.40 2.64
CA ALA A 89 -12.36 0.97 3.35
C ALA A 89 -12.65 -0.20 4.31
N VAL A 90 -13.78 -0.13 5.04
CA VAL A 90 -14.29 -1.21 5.90
C VAL A 90 -14.53 -2.47 5.05
N ALA A 91 -15.28 -2.34 3.95
CA ALA A 91 -15.58 -3.47 3.08
C ALA A 91 -14.31 -4.15 2.51
N LEU A 92 -13.27 -3.38 2.19
CA LEU A 92 -11.99 -3.94 1.73
C LEU A 92 -11.27 -4.75 2.82
N ILE A 93 -11.28 -4.26 4.06
CA ILE A 93 -10.67 -4.94 5.21
C ILE A 93 -11.46 -6.21 5.56
N GLU A 94 -12.78 -6.14 5.65
CA GLU A 94 -13.63 -7.31 5.90
C GLU A 94 -13.43 -8.38 4.81
N ARG A 95 -13.39 -7.97 3.53
CA ARG A 95 -13.10 -8.90 2.42
C ARG A 95 -11.71 -9.53 2.53
N LYS A 96 -10.73 -8.81 3.07
CA LYS A 96 -9.38 -9.32 3.28
C LYS A 96 -9.34 -10.34 4.41
N LEU A 97 -10.06 -10.08 5.51
CA LEU A 97 -10.19 -10.98 6.65
C LEU A 97 -10.97 -12.26 6.32
N ALA A 98 -12.02 -12.15 5.49
CA ALA A 98 -12.82 -13.30 5.06
C ALA A 98 -12.08 -14.23 4.08
N ARG A 99 -11.00 -13.75 3.43
CA ARG A 99 -10.23 -14.56 2.48
C ARG A 99 -9.18 -15.40 3.21
N PRO A 100 -9.11 -16.73 3.00
CA PRO A 100 -8.04 -17.54 3.57
C PRO A 100 -6.68 -17.05 3.06
N LYS A 101 -5.69 -16.97 3.95
CA LYS A 101 -4.30 -16.63 3.58
C LYS A 101 -3.86 -17.64 2.51
N ARG A 102 -3.53 -17.17 1.30
CA ARG A 102 -3.04 -18.06 0.25
C ARG A 102 -1.79 -18.77 0.77
N PRO A 103 -1.67 -20.10 0.60
CA PRO A 103 -0.43 -20.78 0.95
C PRO A 103 0.70 -20.14 0.16
N VAL A 104 1.78 -19.78 0.87
CA VAL A 104 3.02 -19.33 0.25
C VAL A 104 3.49 -20.51 -0.60
N ARG A 105 3.48 -20.37 -1.93
CA ARG A 105 4.18 -21.32 -2.80
C ARG A 105 5.67 -21.12 -2.54
N ASP A 106 6.28 -22.04 -1.79
CA ASP A 106 7.73 -22.08 -1.60
C ASP A 106 8.42 -22.15 -2.97
N GLY A 107 8.94 -21.02 -3.43
CA GLY A 107 9.59 -20.87 -4.73
C GLY A 107 11.02 -21.42 -4.77
N ARG A 108 11.26 -22.62 -4.21
CA ARG A 108 12.56 -23.32 -4.31
C ARG A 108 12.45 -24.55 -5.22
N GLU A 109 12.17 -24.34 -6.50
CA GLU A 109 12.49 -25.30 -7.58
C GLU A 109 12.07 -24.68 -8.91
N GLN A 110 12.96 -23.90 -9.52
CA GLN A 110 12.99 -23.59 -10.96
C GLN A 110 14.17 -22.65 -11.26
N ARG A 111 15.39 -23.16 -11.04
CA ARG A 111 16.61 -22.65 -11.70
C ARG A 111 17.49 -23.83 -12.11
N ALA A 112 16.95 -24.71 -12.96
CA ALA A 112 17.81 -25.45 -13.87
C ALA A 112 17.93 -24.62 -15.15
N ARG A 113 19.09 -23.99 -15.36
CA ARG A 113 19.45 -23.43 -16.67
C ARG A 113 19.58 -24.64 -17.62
N PRO A 114 18.87 -24.72 -18.76
CA PRO A 114 19.19 -25.74 -19.75
C PRO A 114 20.61 -25.48 -20.26
N THR A 115 21.48 -26.48 -20.17
CA THR A 115 22.83 -26.43 -20.75
C THR A 115 22.72 -26.37 -22.28
N PRO A 116 23.64 -25.67 -22.98
CA PRO A 116 23.63 -25.66 -24.45
C PRO A 116 24.00 -27.05 -24.98
N LYS A 117 23.27 -27.48 -26.03
CA LYS A 117 23.52 -28.75 -26.75
C LYS A 117 24.91 -28.73 -27.42
N PRO A 118 25.60 -29.88 -27.54
CA PRO A 118 26.89 -29.93 -28.22
C PRO A 118 26.73 -29.63 -29.72
N SER A 119 27.63 -28.80 -30.25
CA SER A 119 27.82 -28.55 -31.67
C SER A 119 28.19 -29.83 -32.39
N ARG A 120 27.50 -30.13 -33.49
CA ARG A 120 27.83 -31.24 -34.40
C ARG A 120 28.17 -30.67 -35.76
N SER A 121 29.46 -30.61 -36.06
CA SER A 121 30.10 -30.67 -37.39
C SER A 121 31.59 -30.55 -37.21
#